data_AF-A0A927N7X9-F1
#
_entry.id   AF-A0A927N7X9-F1
#
_cell.length_a   1.000
_cell.length_b   1.000
_cell.length_c   1.000
_cell.angle_alpha   90.00
_cell.angle_beta   90.00
_cell.angle_gamma   90.00
#
_symmetry.space_group_name_H-M   'P 1'
#
loop_
_entity.id
_entity.type
_entity.pdbx_description
1 polymer ?
#
loop_
_entity_poly.entity_id
_entity_poly.type
_entity_poly.pdbx_seq_one_letter_code
_entity_poly.pdbx_strand_id
1 'polypeptide(L)'
;MRRSGTRPGRSLRMVTASVAVAGLVAVIAPSGGQALATPGRASVPRASALFAQPVDPYAPYVGQWLCDPAPKAGVVDVLNLVRAAYRPRWWGIAGTCASTSTSEHKEGRALDIAFDAASPRERAAADDFLRWLLAPDQDGNQHAMARRLGVMYVIWNRQIWRSYRPQDGWQPYTGTPNPHTDHIHLSFSWEGALRQTTWWTQGGAMAAGAGGAVDPAAAAGRVSTDGDR
;
A
#
# COMPACT_ATOMS: atom_id res chain seq x y z
N MET A 1 47.95 -37.44 -76.11
CA MET A 1 49.14 -36.66 -76.51
C MET A 1 50.11 -36.56 -75.33
N ARG A 2 51.37 -36.97 -75.55
CA ARG A 2 52.66 -36.64 -74.86
C ARG A 2 52.73 -36.65 -73.32
N ARG A 3 53.45 -37.64 -72.74
CA ARG A 3 54.86 -37.67 -72.23
C ARG A 3 54.95 -37.35 -70.73
N SER A 4 55.24 -38.30 -69.83
CA SER A 4 56.58 -38.87 -69.49
C SER A 4 57.57 -37.84 -68.95
N GLY A 5 57.97 -37.98 -67.67
CA GLY A 5 59.09 -37.24 -67.07
C GLY A 5 59.33 -37.60 -65.60
N THR A 6 60.42 -38.33 -65.34
CA THR A 6 60.91 -38.85 -64.05
C THR A 6 61.96 -37.97 -63.37
N ARG A 7 61.92 -37.95 -62.01
CA ARG A 7 63.07 -37.86 -61.04
C ARG A 7 63.91 -36.57 -60.98
N PRO A 8 64.86 -36.43 -60.02
CA PRO A 8 64.87 -36.67 -58.56
C PRO A 8 65.40 -35.41 -57.80
N GLY A 9 65.68 -35.55 -56.50
CA GLY A 9 65.88 -34.43 -55.57
C GLY A 9 67.23 -33.70 -55.59
N ARG A 10 67.36 -32.71 -54.70
CA ARG A 10 68.53 -32.49 -53.83
C ARG A 10 68.25 -31.35 -52.85
N SER A 11 68.78 -31.58 -51.66
CA SER A 11 68.82 -30.75 -50.48
C SER A 11 69.66 -29.48 -50.66
N LEU A 12 69.28 -28.40 -49.97
CA LEU A 12 70.24 -27.47 -49.38
C LEU A 12 69.63 -26.74 -48.17
N ARG A 13 70.40 -26.76 -47.08
CA ARG A 13 70.20 -25.99 -45.84
C ARG A 13 70.59 -24.51 -46.06
N MET A 14 70.35 -23.70 -45.02
CA MET A 14 70.75 -22.29 -44.76
C MET A 14 69.68 -21.25 -45.10
N VAL A 15 69.42 -20.18 -44.34
CA VAL A 15 70.01 -19.58 -43.12
C VAL A 15 68.85 -18.95 -42.33
N THR A 16 68.97 -18.95 -41.01
CA THR A 16 68.15 -18.23 -40.04
C THR A 16 68.17 -16.71 -40.24
N ALA A 17 67.00 -16.07 -40.33
CA ALA A 17 66.83 -14.65 -40.02
C ALA A 17 65.67 -14.50 -39.04
N SER A 18 65.99 -14.43 -37.75
CA SER A 18 65.04 -14.14 -36.68
C SER A 18 64.65 -12.67 -36.75
N VAL A 19 63.48 -12.35 -37.32
CA VAL A 19 62.82 -11.06 -37.08
C VAL A 19 61.95 -11.25 -35.84
N ALA A 20 62.40 -10.72 -34.71
CA ALA A 20 61.59 -10.60 -33.51
C ALA A 20 60.48 -9.59 -33.78
N VAL A 21 59.30 -10.07 -34.16
CA VAL A 21 58.07 -9.26 -34.11
C VAL A 21 57.64 -9.25 -32.65
N ALA A 22 57.86 -8.12 -31.98
CA ALA A 22 57.23 -7.81 -30.71
C ALA A 22 55.71 -7.72 -30.96
N GLY A 23 55.05 -8.86 -30.85
CA GLY A 23 53.59 -8.95 -30.85
C GLY A 23 53.08 -8.28 -29.59
N LEU A 24 52.62 -7.03 -29.73
CA LEU A 24 51.79 -6.36 -28.75
C LEU A 24 50.54 -7.22 -28.53
N VAL A 25 50.51 -8.00 -27.45
CA VAL A 25 49.27 -8.63 -26.99
C VAL A 25 48.39 -7.49 -26.48
N ALA A 26 47.53 -6.98 -27.35
CA ALA A 26 46.42 -6.14 -26.94
C ALA A 26 45.53 -6.99 -26.03
N VAL A 27 45.65 -6.80 -24.72
CA VAL A 27 44.69 -7.30 -23.76
C VAL A 27 43.38 -6.59 -24.05
N ILE A 28 42.49 -7.24 -24.81
CA ILE A 28 41.13 -6.79 -24.98
C ILE A 28 40.45 -7.05 -23.63
N ALA A 29 40.48 -6.05 -22.75
CA ALA A 29 39.65 -6.06 -21.55
C ALA A 29 38.19 -6.19 -22.01
N PRO A 30 37.41 -7.17 -21.50
CA PRO A 30 36.00 -7.19 -21.79
C PRO A 30 35.42 -5.89 -21.26
N SER A 31 34.90 -5.07 -22.17
CA SER A 31 34.11 -3.91 -21.82
C SER A 31 32.93 -4.44 -21.00
N GLY A 32 32.97 -4.23 -19.69
CA GLY A 32 31.88 -4.57 -18.80
C GLY A 32 30.64 -3.86 -19.31
N GLY A 33 29.77 -4.61 -19.99
CA GLY A 33 28.44 -4.14 -20.35
C GLY A 33 27.76 -3.80 -19.04
N GLN A 34 27.61 -2.50 -18.77
CA GLN A 34 26.77 -2.05 -17.68
C GLN A 34 25.36 -2.45 -18.09
N ALA A 35 24.87 -3.54 -17.51
CA ALA A 35 23.46 -3.86 -17.57
C ALA A 35 22.73 -2.65 -17.01
N LEU A 36 21.99 -1.95 -17.87
CA LEU A 36 21.09 -0.90 -17.43
C LEU A 36 20.15 -1.56 -16.42
N ALA A 37 20.26 -1.15 -15.16
CA ALA A 37 19.33 -1.57 -14.13
C ALA A 37 17.93 -1.14 -14.59
N THR A 38 17.09 -2.12 -14.93
CA THR A 38 15.66 -1.90 -15.09
C THR A 38 15.18 -1.20 -13.83
N PRO A 39 14.52 -0.02 -13.89
CA PRO A 39 14.00 0.60 -12.70
C PRO A 39 13.08 -0.41 -12.01
N GLY A 40 13.48 -0.86 -10.83
CA GLY A 40 12.70 -1.78 -10.02
C GLY A 40 11.32 -1.17 -9.84
N ARG A 41 10.28 -1.95 -10.15
CA ARG A 41 8.91 -1.64 -9.79
C ARG A 41 8.94 -1.24 -8.31
N ALA A 42 8.53 -0.01 -7.99
CA ALA A 42 8.56 0.50 -6.62
C ALA A 42 7.89 -0.53 -5.70
N SER A 43 8.70 -1.27 -4.96
CA SER A 43 8.22 -2.22 -3.98
C SER A 43 7.79 -1.41 -2.77
N VAL A 44 6.51 -1.51 -2.41
CA VAL A 44 5.98 -0.98 -1.15
C VAL A 44 6.95 -1.38 -0.02
N PRO A 45 7.34 -0.46 0.89
CA PRO A 45 8.24 -0.79 1.98
C PRO A 45 7.78 -2.05 2.72
N ARG A 46 8.71 -2.99 2.94
CA ARG A 46 8.44 -4.24 3.67
C ARG A 46 7.95 -3.91 5.09
N ALA A 47 6.68 -4.18 5.39
CA ALA A 47 6.06 -3.91 6.69
C ALA A 47 6.71 -4.68 7.87
N SER A 48 7.44 -5.75 7.55
CA SER A 48 8.22 -6.65 8.41
C SER A 48 9.19 -5.96 9.35
N ALA A 49 9.89 -4.94 8.84
CA ALA A 49 10.99 -4.31 9.56
C ALA A 49 10.50 -3.15 10.46
N LEU A 50 9.20 -2.87 10.47
CA LEU A 50 8.63 -1.68 11.12
C LEU A 50 7.96 -1.98 12.46
N PHE A 51 7.62 -3.23 12.78
CA PHE A 51 6.83 -3.55 13.98
C PHE A 51 7.56 -4.59 14.85
N ALA A 52 7.89 -4.19 16.08
CA ALA A 52 8.57 -5.06 17.04
C ALA A 52 7.60 -5.95 17.83
N GLN A 53 6.33 -5.55 17.95
CA GLN A 53 5.28 -6.34 18.59
C GLN A 53 4.42 -7.10 17.57
N PRO A 54 3.78 -8.22 18.00
CA PRO A 54 2.73 -8.86 17.24
C PRO A 54 1.66 -7.86 16.81
N VAL A 55 0.98 -8.16 15.71
CA VAL A 55 -0.18 -7.39 15.26
C VAL A 55 -1.24 -7.29 16.37
N ASP A 56 -1.86 -6.12 16.50
CA ASP A 56 -2.94 -5.86 17.46
C ASP A 56 -4.07 -6.92 17.34
N PRO A 57 -4.83 -7.22 18.40
CA PRO A 57 -6.00 -8.08 18.27
C PRO A 57 -7.05 -7.47 17.31
N TYR A 58 -8.02 -8.28 16.90
CA TYR A 58 -9.20 -7.75 16.24
C TYR A 58 -9.97 -6.80 17.17
N ALA A 59 -10.48 -5.71 16.61
CA ALA A 59 -11.27 -4.75 17.37
C ALA A 59 -12.65 -5.35 17.70
N PRO A 60 -13.08 -5.32 18.98
CA PRO A 60 -14.43 -5.72 19.36
C PRO A 60 -15.46 -4.71 18.82
N TYR A 61 -16.73 -5.12 18.74
CA TYR A 61 -17.81 -4.16 18.50
C TYR A 61 -18.03 -3.30 19.75
N VAL A 62 -17.89 -1.99 19.58
CA VAL A 62 -18.24 -0.97 20.57
C VAL A 62 -19.12 0.05 19.85
N GLY A 63 -20.43 -0.02 20.10
CA GLY A 63 -21.35 0.95 19.53
C GLY A 63 -21.16 2.33 20.15
N GLN A 64 -21.54 3.37 19.42
CA GLN A 64 -21.56 4.73 19.94
C GLN A 64 -22.37 4.85 21.24
N TRP A 65 -21.78 5.49 22.25
CA TRP A 65 -22.40 5.76 23.56
C TRP A 65 -22.12 7.17 24.07
N LEU A 66 -21.15 7.88 23.48
CA LEU A 66 -20.86 9.29 23.75
C LEU A 66 -21.33 10.20 22.60
N CYS A 67 -21.38 11.50 22.89
CA CYS A 67 -21.34 12.56 21.89
C CYS A 67 -20.04 13.34 22.13
N ASP A 68 -19.04 13.06 21.30
CA ASP A 68 -17.77 13.80 21.24
C ASP A 68 -17.33 13.82 19.78
N PRO A 69 -17.93 14.70 18.96
CA PRO A 69 -17.80 14.64 17.51
C PRO A 69 -16.43 15.15 17.02
N ALA A 70 -15.56 15.64 17.91
CA ALA A 70 -14.23 16.10 17.52
C ALA A 70 -13.47 14.97 16.79
N PRO A 71 -12.93 15.20 15.57
CA PRO A 71 -12.19 14.17 14.85
C PRO A 71 -11.06 13.59 15.70
N LYS A 72 -11.02 12.26 15.84
CA LYS A 72 -9.96 11.62 16.60
C LYS A 72 -8.69 11.50 15.75
N ALA A 73 -7.54 11.67 16.38
CA ALA A 73 -6.27 11.88 15.68
C ALA A 73 -5.88 10.71 14.77
N GLY A 74 -6.15 9.45 15.17
CA GLY A 74 -5.90 8.29 14.33
C GLY A 74 -6.79 8.24 13.10
N VAL A 75 -8.03 8.72 13.20
CA VAL A 75 -8.96 8.79 12.06
C VAL A 75 -8.51 9.84 11.04
N VAL A 76 -8.05 10.99 11.53
CA VAL A 76 -7.45 12.04 10.69
C VAL A 76 -6.21 11.52 9.95
N ASP A 77 -5.37 10.74 10.61
CA ASP A 77 -4.19 10.17 9.97
C ASP A 77 -4.53 9.13 8.91
N VAL A 78 -5.53 8.28 9.14
CA VAL A 78 -6.00 7.34 8.11
C VAL A 78 -6.54 8.09 6.90
N LEU A 79 -7.32 9.16 7.11
CA LEU A 79 -7.75 10.03 6.01
C LEU A 79 -6.54 10.58 5.23
N ASN A 80 -5.51 11.07 5.93
CA ASN A 80 -4.30 11.59 5.28
C ASN A 80 -3.54 10.51 4.50
N LEU A 81 -3.47 9.28 5.04
CA LEU A 81 -2.86 8.14 4.36
C LEU A 81 -3.58 7.80 3.06
N VAL A 82 -4.91 7.72 3.09
CA VAL A 82 -5.72 7.42 1.89
C VAL A 82 -5.63 8.57 0.88
N ARG A 83 -5.63 9.83 1.34
CA ARG A 83 -5.44 11.00 0.48
C ARG A 83 -4.05 11.08 -0.12
N ALA A 84 -3.02 10.62 0.58
CA ALA A 84 -1.66 10.52 0.05
C ALA A 84 -1.60 9.58 -1.15
N ALA A 85 -2.24 8.41 -1.05
CA ALA A 85 -2.19 7.35 -2.05
C ALA A 85 -3.14 7.58 -3.24
N TYR A 86 -4.40 7.93 -2.98
CA TYR A 86 -5.45 7.88 -4.01
C TYR A 86 -6.04 9.26 -4.37
N ARG A 87 -5.73 10.30 -3.57
CA ARG A 87 -6.28 11.66 -3.73
C ARG A 87 -7.82 11.72 -3.88
N PRO A 88 -8.62 10.90 -3.15
CA PRO A 88 -10.06 10.94 -3.30
C PRO A 88 -10.62 12.22 -2.67
N ARG A 89 -11.88 12.54 -3.02
CA ARG A 89 -12.70 13.40 -2.16
C ARG A 89 -13.00 12.63 -0.86
N TRP A 90 -13.41 13.33 0.19
CA TRP A 90 -13.81 12.68 1.44
C TRP A 90 -15.00 13.44 2.02
N TRP A 91 -15.83 12.73 2.78
CA TRP A 91 -17.18 13.17 3.12
C TRP A 91 -17.36 13.45 4.61
N GLY A 92 -16.49 12.97 5.49
CA GLY A 92 -16.55 13.41 6.88
C GLY A 92 -15.89 12.48 7.87
N ILE A 93 -15.63 13.03 9.05
CA ILE A 93 -15.26 12.28 10.26
C ILE A 93 -16.30 12.54 11.36
N ALA A 94 -16.65 13.81 11.59
CA ALA A 94 -17.63 14.19 12.60
C ALA A 94 -19.06 14.14 12.07
N GLY A 95 -19.96 13.65 12.92
CA GLY A 95 -21.41 13.69 12.73
C GLY A 95 -22.07 14.59 13.77
N THR A 96 -23.28 15.05 13.47
CA THR A 96 -24.06 15.86 14.42
C THR A 96 -24.64 15.00 15.54
N CYS A 97 -24.55 15.50 16.78
CA CYS A 97 -25.19 14.85 17.91
C CYS A 97 -26.70 15.11 18.01
N ALA A 98 -27.25 15.96 17.14
CA ALA A 98 -28.69 16.25 17.13
C ALA A 98 -29.54 15.10 16.58
N SER A 99 -28.94 14.21 15.75
CA SER A 99 -29.63 13.02 15.25
C SER A 99 -29.86 11.99 16.37
N THR A 100 -30.93 11.21 16.27
CA THR A 100 -31.21 10.07 17.17
C THR A 100 -30.56 8.76 16.70
N SER A 101 -30.02 8.69 15.48
CA SER A 101 -29.40 7.47 14.95
C SER A 101 -28.04 7.18 15.60
N THR A 102 -27.80 5.96 16.06
CA THR A 102 -26.47 5.58 16.57
C THR A 102 -25.42 5.64 15.45
N SER A 103 -24.30 6.33 15.69
CA SER A 103 -23.22 6.46 14.69
C SER A 103 -21.89 6.85 15.33
N GLU A 104 -20.82 6.14 14.98
CA GLU A 104 -19.47 6.46 15.44
C GLU A 104 -18.92 7.79 14.87
N HIS A 105 -19.61 8.40 13.89
CA HIS A 105 -19.33 9.78 13.48
C HIS A 105 -19.58 10.81 14.60
N LYS A 106 -20.56 10.57 15.48
CA LYS A 106 -20.83 11.43 16.66
C LYS A 106 -19.73 11.39 17.72
N GLU A 107 -18.79 10.51 17.49
CA GLU A 107 -17.69 10.16 18.37
C GLU A 107 -16.33 10.52 17.73
N GLY A 108 -16.34 11.00 16.48
CA GLY A 108 -15.16 11.28 15.68
C GLY A 108 -14.34 10.03 15.36
N ARG A 109 -14.95 8.83 15.47
CA ARG A 109 -14.32 7.50 15.29
C ARG A 109 -14.81 6.79 14.03
N ALA A 110 -15.40 7.52 13.11
CA ALA A 110 -15.75 7.03 11.79
C ALA A 110 -15.21 7.95 10.70
N LEU A 111 -15.06 7.42 9.50
CA LEU A 111 -14.52 8.13 8.35
C LEU A 111 -15.22 7.67 7.08
N ASP A 112 -15.76 8.63 6.35
CA ASP A 112 -16.31 8.41 5.01
C ASP A 112 -15.40 9.02 3.94
N ILE A 113 -14.98 8.17 3.00
CA ILE A 113 -14.06 8.52 1.92
C ILE A 113 -14.75 8.26 0.58
N ALA A 114 -14.79 9.28 -0.28
CA ALA A 114 -15.52 9.21 -1.53
C ALA A 114 -14.83 8.22 -2.49
N PHE A 115 -15.60 7.25 -2.94
CA PHE A 115 -15.26 6.33 -4.02
C PHE A 115 -16.57 5.95 -4.68
N ASP A 116 -16.73 6.20 -5.97
CA ASP A 116 -17.90 5.78 -6.72
C ASP A 116 -17.74 4.35 -7.23
N ALA A 117 -18.59 3.44 -6.76
CA ALA A 117 -18.59 2.05 -7.19
C ALA A 117 -19.01 1.88 -8.66
N ALA A 118 -19.74 2.84 -9.23
CA ALA A 118 -20.11 2.86 -10.64
C ALA A 118 -18.97 3.35 -11.55
N SER A 119 -17.98 4.05 -11.00
CA SER A 119 -16.78 4.49 -11.71
C SER A 119 -15.72 3.38 -11.70
N PRO A 120 -15.35 2.78 -12.85
CA PRO A 120 -14.35 1.71 -12.87
C PRO A 120 -13.00 2.13 -12.28
N ARG A 121 -12.63 3.40 -12.44
CA ARG A 121 -11.38 3.97 -11.89
C ARG A 121 -11.43 4.07 -10.37
N GLU A 122 -12.50 4.64 -9.82
CA GLU A 122 -12.63 4.81 -8.38
C GLU A 122 -12.86 3.48 -7.69
N ARG A 123 -13.62 2.58 -8.33
CA ARG A 123 -13.79 1.21 -7.85
C ARG A 123 -12.46 0.46 -7.77
N ALA A 124 -11.61 0.55 -8.80
CA ALA A 124 -10.29 -0.09 -8.77
C ALA A 124 -9.41 0.47 -7.63
N ALA A 125 -9.48 1.78 -7.36
CA ALA A 125 -8.76 2.42 -6.26
C ALA A 125 -9.30 1.98 -4.88
N ALA A 126 -10.62 1.91 -4.73
CA ALA A 126 -11.28 1.38 -3.53
C ALA A 126 -10.88 -0.08 -3.27
N ASP A 127 -10.93 -0.92 -4.31
CA ASP A 127 -10.56 -2.34 -4.21
C ASP A 127 -9.07 -2.51 -3.87
N ASP A 128 -8.20 -1.63 -4.37
CA ASP A 128 -6.78 -1.63 -4.01
C ASP A 128 -6.55 -1.27 -2.54
N PHE A 129 -7.19 -0.20 -2.06
CA PHE A 129 -7.15 0.21 -0.65
C PHE A 129 -7.65 -0.91 0.28
N LEU A 130 -8.82 -1.49 -0.04
CA LEU A 130 -9.40 -2.56 0.77
C LEU A 130 -8.57 -3.83 0.75
N ARG A 131 -7.92 -4.15 -0.38
CA ARG A 131 -6.99 -5.28 -0.47
C ARG A 131 -5.78 -5.07 0.41
N TRP A 132 -5.19 -3.87 0.41
CA TRP A 132 -4.09 -3.53 1.32
C TRP A 132 -4.52 -3.60 2.79
N LEU A 133 -5.70 -3.07 3.10
CA LEU A 133 -6.24 -3.02 4.46
C LEU A 133 -6.48 -4.42 5.05
N LEU A 134 -7.01 -5.33 4.22
CA LEU A 134 -7.50 -6.65 4.64
C LEU A 134 -6.54 -7.81 4.31
N ALA A 135 -5.45 -7.58 3.59
CA ALA A 135 -4.48 -8.62 3.27
C ALA A 135 -3.80 -9.20 4.54
N PRO A 136 -3.38 -10.47 4.48
CA PRO A 136 -2.43 -10.97 5.46
C PRO A 136 -1.09 -10.26 5.31
N ASP A 137 -0.38 -10.09 6.43
CA ASP A 137 1.03 -9.74 6.36
C ASP A 137 1.90 -10.96 6.01
N GLN A 138 3.19 -10.70 5.82
CA GLN A 138 4.21 -11.69 5.51
C GLN A 138 4.40 -12.78 6.58
N ASP A 139 3.99 -12.53 7.81
CA ASP A 139 4.07 -13.48 8.92
C ASP A 139 2.78 -14.32 9.03
N GLY A 140 1.88 -14.17 8.05
CA GLY A 140 0.62 -14.89 7.95
C GLY A 140 -0.51 -14.29 8.79
N ASN A 141 -0.30 -13.14 9.41
CA ASN A 141 -1.34 -12.51 10.22
C ASN A 141 -2.43 -11.94 9.32
N GLN A 142 -3.63 -12.51 9.40
CA GLN A 142 -4.79 -12.05 8.63
C GLN A 142 -5.20 -10.62 9.02
N HIS A 143 -5.68 -9.85 8.02
CA HIS A 143 -6.22 -8.50 8.17
C HIS A 143 -5.27 -7.54 8.92
N ALA A 144 -3.96 -7.64 8.63
CA ALA A 144 -2.94 -7.03 9.47
C ALA A 144 -3.09 -5.52 9.58
N MET A 145 -3.30 -4.81 8.46
CA MET A 145 -3.44 -3.36 8.48
C MET A 145 -4.74 -2.90 9.15
N ALA A 146 -5.86 -3.60 8.93
CA ALA A 146 -7.11 -3.33 9.63
C ALA A 146 -6.92 -3.41 11.16
N ARG A 147 -6.23 -4.44 11.64
CA ARG A 147 -5.92 -4.61 13.07
C ARG A 147 -4.97 -3.53 13.57
N ARG A 148 -3.87 -3.27 12.85
CA ARG A 148 -2.88 -2.26 13.24
C ARG A 148 -3.43 -0.84 13.23
N LEU A 149 -4.39 -0.50 12.37
CA LEU A 149 -5.06 0.80 12.36
C LEU A 149 -6.23 0.87 13.35
N GLY A 150 -6.64 -0.25 13.95
CA GLY A 150 -7.78 -0.34 14.85
C GLY A 150 -9.13 -0.17 14.14
N VAL A 151 -9.29 -0.75 12.95
CA VAL A 151 -10.58 -0.77 12.22
C VAL A 151 -11.53 -1.78 12.89
N MET A 152 -12.73 -1.32 13.25
CA MET A 152 -13.81 -2.11 13.83
C MET A 152 -14.72 -2.73 12.77
N TYR A 153 -15.11 -1.95 11.76
CA TYR A 153 -15.83 -2.45 10.60
C TYR A 153 -15.64 -1.54 9.38
N VAL A 154 -15.89 -2.10 8.20
CA VAL A 154 -15.86 -1.40 6.91
C VAL A 154 -17.16 -1.64 6.18
N ILE A 155 -17.79 -0.61 5.61
CA ILE A 155 -18.94 -0.74 4.72
C ILE A 155 -18.54 -0.20 3.34
N TRP A 156 -18.77 -1.00 2.31
CA TRP A 156 -18.50 -0.63 0.93
C TRP A 156 -19.43 -1.37 -0.03
N ASN A 157 -20.07 -0.62 -0.92
CA ASN A 157 -20.88 -1.12 -2.02
C ASN A 157 -21.83 -2.25 -1.58
N ARG A 158 -22.74 -1.94 -0.65
CA ARG A 158 -23.75 -2.88 -0.13
C ARG A 158 -23.17 -4.10 0.60
N GLN A 159 -21.94 -4.02 1.08
CA GLN A 159 -21.30 -5.07 1.86
C GLN A 159 -20.64 -4.49 3.11
N ILE A 160 -20.47 -5.33 4.12
CA ILE A 160 -19.81 -4.99 5.38
C ILE A 160 -18.82 -6.08 5.78
N TRP A 161 -17.62 -5.67 6.14
CA TRP A 161 -16.61 -6.50 6.79
C TRP A 161 -16.49 -6.09 8.26
N ARG A 162 -16.32 -7.05 9.16
CA ARG A 162 -16.36 -6.83 10.62
C ARG A 162 -15.13 -7.43 11.28
N SER A 163 -14.35 -6.60 11.96
CA SER A 163 -13.17 -7.01 12.72
C SER A 163 -13.54 -8.00 13.83
N TYR A 164 -14.70 -7.82 14.46
CA TYR A 164 -15.23 -8.68 15.52
C TYR A 164 -15.89 -9.98 15.03
N ARG A 165 -15.95 -10.22 13.70
CA ARG A 165 -16.40 -11.49 13.08
C ARG A 165 -15.59 -11.76 11.80
N PRO A 166 -14.26 -11.86 11.89
CA PRO A 166 -13.41 -11.84 10.71
C PRO A 166 -13.58 -13.09 9.82
N GLN A 167 -13.99 -14.22 10.41
CA GLN A 167 -14.25 -15.47 9.69
C GLN A 167 -15.47 -15.41 8.75
N ASP A 168 -16.37 -14.46 8.96
CA ASP A 168 -17.55 -14.31 8.10
C ASP A 168 -17.15 -13.61 6.78
N GLY A 169 -16.00 -12.95 6.72
CA GLY A 169 -15.58 -12.17 5.56
C GLY A 169 -16.53 -11.01 5.24
N TRP A 170 -16.65 -10.67 3.95
CA TRP A 170 -17.64 -9.69 3.49
C TRP A 170 -19.04 -10.26 3.53
N GLN A 171 -19.95 -9.55 4.18
CA GLN A 171 -21.35 -9.92 4.32
C GLN A 171 -22.25 -8.87 3.66
N PRO A 172 -23.48 -9.23 3.24
CA PRO A 172 -24.44 -8.24 2.75
C PRO A 172 -24.70 -7.12 3.77
N TYR A 173 -24.76 -5.88 3.29
CA TYR A 173 -25.18 -4.71 4.03
C TYR A 173 -26.48 -4.17 3.45
N THR A 174 -27.49 -4.04 4.32
CA THR A 174 -28.86 -3.65 3.94
C THR A 174 -29.26 -2.31 4.54
N GLY A 175 -28.31 -1.50 5.01
CA GLY A 175 -28.61 -0.18 5.55
C GLY A 175 -29.22 0.75 4.50
N THR A 176 -30.24 1.49 4.90
CA THR A 176 -30.98 2.45 4.06
C THR A 176 -31.15 3.77 4.82
N PRO A 177 -31.18 4.93 4.16
CA PRO A 177 -31.15 5.12 2.70
C PRO A 177 -29.75 5.06 2.07
N ASN A 178 -28.69 4.88 2.88
CA ASN A 178 -27.31 4.93 2.42
C ASN A 178 -26.70 3.51 2.23
N PRO A 179 -26.66 2.97 0.99
CA PRO A 179 -26.06 1.66 0.70
C PRO A 179 -24.52 1.69 0.54
N HIS A 180 -23.87 2.85 0.72
CA HIS A 180 -22.43 3.04 0.60
C HIS A 180 -21.88 2.67 -0.78
N THR A 181 -22.58 3.06 -1.85
CA THR A 181 -22.16 2.84 -3.25
C THR A 181 -21.25 3.94 -3.79
N ASP A 182 -21.11 5.03 -3.05
CA ASP A 182 -20.46 6.29 -3.42
C ASP A 182 -19.38 6.72 -2.40
N HIS A 183 -19.19 5.94 -1.34
CA HIS A 183 -18.11 6.08 -0.37
C HIS A 183 -17.81 4.77 0.35
N ILE A 184 -16.58 4.64 0.84
CA ILE A 184 -16.21 3.66 1.86
C ILE A 184 -16.43 4.31 3.23
N HIS A 185 -17.14 3.60 4.10
CA HIS A 185 -17.23 3.92 5.52
C HIS A 185 -16.27 3.05 6.33
N LEU A 186 -15.45 3.68 7.16
CA LEU A 186 -14.60 3.03 8.15
C LEU A 186 -15.04 3.43 9.55
N SER A 187 -15.24 2.46 10.42
CA SER A 187 -15.43 2.68 11.85
C SER A 187 -14.23 2.13 12.62
N PHE A 188 -13.79 2.83 13.65
CA PHE A 188 -12.56 2.55 14.39
C PHE A 188 -12.85 2.21 15.85
N SER A 189 -12.02 1.34 16.41
CA SER A 189 -11.93 1.15 17.86
C SER A 189 -11.39 2.43 18.52
N TRP A 190 -11.56 2.52 19.84
CA TRP A 190 -11.00 3.63 20.60
C TRP A 190 -9.48 3.69 20.51
N GLU A 191 -8.82 2.55 20.57
CA GLU A 191 -7.37 2.43 20.45
C GLU A 191 -6.87 2.90 19.08
N GLY A 192 -7.56 2.50 18.01
CA GLY A 192 -7.25 2.97 16.65
C GLY A 192 -7.45 4.48 16.52
N ALA A 193 -8.63 4.96 16.93
CA ALA A 193 -8.99 6.37 16.86
C ALA A 193 -8.07 7.28 17.68
N LEU A 194 -7.56 6.81 18.83
CA LEU A 194 -6.70 7.57 19.74
C LEU A 194 -5.20 7.31 19.54
N ARG A 195 -4.79 6.65 18.45
CA ARG A 195 -3.38 6.36 18.13
C ARG A 195 -2.65 5.44 19.13
N GLN A 196 -3.34 4.43 19.66
CA GLN A 196 -2.81 3.54 20.70
C GLN A 196 -2.41 2.15 20.18
N THR A 197 -2.84 1.77 18.97
CA THR A 197 -2.43 0.50 18.33
C THR A 197 -0.97 0.52 17.85
N THR A 198 -0.46 -0.66 17.47
CA THR A 198 0.96 -0.82 17.06
C THR A 198 1.35 0.02 15.83
N TRP A 199 0.43 0.35 14.93
CA TRP A 199 0.72 1.24 13.79
C TRP A 199 1.30 2.59 14.26
N TRP A 200 0.70 3.15 15.31
CA TRP A 200 1.03 4.47 15.81
C TRP A 200 2.21 4.47 16.77
N THR A 201 2.30 3.42 17.59
CA THR A 201 3.27 3.37 18.69
C THR A 201 4.64 2.81 18.28
N GLN A 202 4.74 2.14 17.14
CA GLN A 202 5.97 1.45 16.71
C GLN A 202 6.55 1.91 15.37
N GLY A 203 5.95 2.93 14.74
CA GLY A 203 6.57 3.61 13.59
C GLY A 203 5.90 3.39 12.23
N GLY A 204 4.75 2.73 12.16
CA GLY A 204 3.93 2.68 10.94
C GLY A 204 3.55 4.07 10.43
N ALA A 205 3.20 4.98 11.34
CA ALA A 205 2.94 6.39 11.02
C ALA A 205 4.16 7.14 10.44
N MET A 206 5.38 6.82 10.92
CA MET A 206 6.62 7.41 10.41
C MET A 206 6.96 6.92 8.99
N ALA A 207 6.67 5.65 8.70
CA ALA A 207 6.85 5.08 7.36
C ALA A 207 5.87 5.68 6.33
N ALA A 208 4.64 6.01 6.73
CA ALA A 208 3.69 6.71 5.88
C ALA A 208 4.03 8.21 5.68
N GLY A 209 4.64 8.85 6.67
CA GLY A 209 5.04 10.27 6.65
C GLY A 209 6.21 10.61 5.72
N ALA A 210 7.03 9.62 5.33
CA ALA A 210 8.10 9.80 4.34
C ALA A 210 7.58 10.10 2.91
N GLY A 211 6.27 10.04 2.68
CA GLY A 211 5.59 10.34 1.41
C GLY A 211 5.01 11.75 1.28
N GLY A 212 5.28 12.66 2.23
CA GLY A 212 4.80 14.06 2.21
C GLY A 212 3.69 14.30 3.22
N ALA A 213 4.04 14.98 4.31
CA ALA A 213 3.12 15.34 5.39
C ALA A 213 2.09 16.37 4.91
N VAL A 214 0.81 16.11 5.17
CA VAL A 214 -0.26 17.11 5.14
C VAL A 214 -0.41 17.64 6.56
N ASP A 215 -0.44 18.97 6.70
CA ASP A 215 -0.55 19.68 7.97
C ASP A 215 -1.81 19.23 8.76
N PRO A 216 -1.68 18.72 10.00
CA PRO A 216 -2.81 18.26 10.82
C PRO A 216 -3.89 19.32 11.02
N ALA A 217 -3.51 20.61 11.04
CA ALA A 217 -4.43 21.73 11.20
C ALA A 217 -5.35 21.92 9.96
N ALA A 218 -4.92 21.51 8.77
CA ALA A 218 -5.70 21.63 7.55
C ALA A 218 -6.83 20.59 7.43
N ALA A 219 -6.72 19.45 8.12
CA ALA A 219 -7.76 18.42 8.17
C ALA A 219 -8.88 18.76 9.17
N ALA A 220 -8.53 19.46 10.26
CA ALA A 220 -9.51 19.95 11.25
C ALA A 220 -10.47 21.01 10.69
N GLY A 221 -10.09 21.71 9.62
CA GLY A 221 -10.84 22.86 9.07
C GLY A 221 -11.90 22.56 8.01
N ARG A 222 -12.09 21.30 7.57
CA ARG A 222 -13.09 20.94 6.55
C ARG A 222 -13.86 19.67 6.90
N VAL A 223 -14.32 19.57 8.13
CA VAL A 223 -15.16 18.45 8.55
C VAL A 223 -16.55 18.66 7.95
N SER A 224 -16.85 17.99 6.83
CA SER A 224 -18.22 17.89 6.32
C SER A 224 -19.01 17.06 7.34
N THR A 225 -20.05 17.70 7.88
CA THR A 225 -21.03 17.07 8.76
C THR A 225 -22.02 16.29 7.88
N ASP A 226 -22.65 15.26 8.45
CA ASP A 226 -23.67 14.38 7.83
C ASP A 226 -24.83 15.06 7.05
N GLY A 227 -24.87 16.39 6.96
CA GLY A 227 -25.97 17.17 6.37
C GLY A 227 -26.05 17.20 4.84
N ASP A 228 -25.05 16.68 4.12
CA ASP A 228 -24.99 16.74 2.63
C ASP A 228 -25.16 15.37 1.94
N ARG A 229 -25.84 14.39 2.57
CA ARG A 229 -26.10 13.06 1.97
C ARG A 229 -27.58 12.78 1.72
#